data_AF-A0A0M9YMX2-F1
#
_entry.id   AF-A0A0M9YMX2-F1
#
_cell.length_a   1.000
_cell.length_b   1.000
_cell.length_c   1.000
_cell.angle_alpha   90.00
_cell.angle_beta   90.00
_cell.angle_gamma   90.00
#
_symmetry.space_group_name_H-M   'P 1'
#
loop_
_entity.id
_entity.type
_entity.pdbx_description
1 polymer ?
#
loop_
_entity_poly.entity_id
_entity_poly.type
_entity_poly.pdbx_seq_one_letter_code
_entity_poly.pdbx_strand_id
1 'polypeptide(L)'
;MVPSLLRAALDAWETTGDFPVLPALRHLVVTGEALPADVCERWFARYPHIPIVNAYGPTECSDDVTHAVLTPHSELGARVPIGRVVRNTRLYVLDDYLRLVPVGTPGELYVAGTGVGRGYLGDPGRTAVTFVADPFGAVGERMYRTGDRVVHRPDGQLEFLERLDHQVKIRGRRIELGEIEAVLRAVGGVTDTAVQAVPDDGGRKRLVGYLVGPATVEHARAALAEVLPDYMVPAEFMTLEALPLTANGKVDRKALPVPDRAGVAATTGRAPRTPEERALCAAFAEVLNLDSVTADDDFFALGGDSISSIQVVGRARRAGLTITPRDVFTRKTPAALAAAARPAAEPAPAPAVSDQPLVSLSQEELAEFDLEFGE
;
A
#
# COMPACT_ATOMS: atom_id res chain seq x y z
N MET A 1 -4.89 9.02 4.72
CA MET A 1 -3.54 8.85 4.13
C MET A 1 -3.14 7.38 4.24
N VAL A 2 -2.20 6.87 3.45
CA VAL A 2 -1.70 5.49 3.58
C VAL A 2 -0.38 5.51 4.38
N PRO A 3 -0.12 4.54 5.30
CA PRO A 3 1.12 4.49 6.07
C PRO A 3 2.41 4.61 5.26
N SER A 4 2.53 3.94 4.10
CA SER A 4 3.70 4.08 3.22
C SER A 4 3.93 5.50 2.71
N LEU A 5 2.84 6.24 2.41
CA LEU A 5 2.92 7.61 1.94
C LEU A 5 3.33 8.54 3.10
N LEU A 6 2.81 8.30 4.29
CA LEU A 6 3.20 9.04 5.49
C LEU A 6 4.70 8.89 5.78
N ARG A 7 5.21 7.64 5.76
CA ARG A 7 6.65 7.38 5.93
C ARG A 7 7.48 8.17 4.92
N ALA A 8 7.13 8.09 3.64
CA ALA A 8 7.90 8.77 2.61
C ALA A 8 7.84 10.30 2.70
N ALA A 9 6.72 10.86 3.17
CA ALA A 9 6.61 12.28 3.46
C ALA A 9 7.54 12.67 4.61
N LEU A 10 7.55 11.90 5.70
CA LEU A 10 8.46 12.09 6.83
C LEU A 10 9.93 11.99 6.40
N ASP A 11 10.30 10.97 5.61
CA ASP A 11 11.67 10.80 5.10
C ASP A 11 12.10 12.01 4.27
N ALA A 12 11.19 12.52 3.42
CA ALA A 12 11.46 13.69 2.60
C ALA A 12 11.67 14.94 3.45
N TRP A 13 10.80 15.20 4.43
CA TRP A 13 10.88 16.37 5.31
C TRP A 13 12.10 16.34 6.24
N GLU A 14 12.46 15.17 6.75
CA GLU A 14 13.68 15.00 7.55
C GLU A 14 14.93 15.25 6.71
N THR A 15 14.94 14.80 5.46
CA THR A 15 16.07 15.04 4.54
C THR A 15 16.20 16.52 4.17
N THR A 16 15.09 17.24 4.01
CA THR A 16 15.12 18.67 3.64
C THR A 16 15.21 19.61 4.82
N GLY A 17 14.87 19.14 6.03
CA GLY A 17 14.61 19.99 7.20
C GLY A 17 13.36 20.87 7.06
N ASP A 18 12.58 20.70 5.98
CA ASP A 18 11.43 21.54 5.64
C ASP A 18 10.13 20.79 5.98
N PHE A 19 9.65 21.01 7.20
CA PHE A 19 8.42 20.41 7.69
C PHE A 19 7.24 21.38 7.52
N PRO A 20 6.09 20.92 7.00
CA PRO A 20 4.92 21.77 6.85
C PRO A 20 4.40 22.26 8.21
N VAL A 21 3.91 23.49 8.25
CA VAL A 21 3.12 24.03 9.36
C VAL A 21 1.66 23.67 9.11
N LEU A 22 1.01 23.00 10.06
CA LEU A 22 -0.32 22.41 9.89
C LEU A 22 -1.32 22.99 10.91
N PRO A 23 -1.60 24.30 10.89
CA PRO A 23 -2.31 24.97 12.00
C PRO A 23 -3.79 24.57 12.13
N ALA A 24 -4.40 24.04 11.06
CA ALA A 24 -5.81 23.65 11.02
C ALA A 24 -6.02 22.13 11.08
N LEU A 25 -4.96 21.32 10.98
CA LEU A 25 -5.10 19.87 10.98
C LEU A 25 -5.37 19.36 12.40
N ARG A 26 -6.53 18.72 12.60
CA ARG A 26 -6.93 18.18 13.91
C ARG A 26 -6.62 16.70 14.09
N HIS A 27 -6.78 15.91 13.03
CA HIS A 27 -6.56 14.46 13.05
C HIS A 27 -5.87 14.03 11.76
N LEU A 28 -4.93 13.09 11.87
CA LEU A 28 -4.36 12.40 10.72
C LEU A 28 -4.95 11.00 10.61
N VAL A 29 -5.90 10.79 9.70
CA VAL A 29 -6.44 9.46 9.42
C VAL A 29 -5.48 8.69 8.52
N VAL A 30 -5.09 7.48 8.95
CA VAL A 30 -4.28 6.54 8.18
C VAL A 30 -5.00 5.20 8.03
N THR A 31 -5.03 4.65 6.82
CA THR A 31 -5.72 3.38 6.53
C THR A 31 -5.04 2.67 5.34
N GLY A 32 -5.47 1.44 5.07
CA GLY A 32 -5.08 0.68 3.89
C GLY A 32 -3.82 -0.18 4.04
N GLU A 33 -3.02 -0.01 5.09
CA GLU A 33 -1.87 -0.87 5.45
C GLU A 33 -1.73 -0.97 6.97
N ALA A 34 -0.97 -1.97 7.45
CA ALA A 34 -0.57 -1.99 8.85
C ALA A 34 0.33 -0.78 9.15
N LEU A 35 -0.03 -0.01 10.17
CA LEU A 35 0.70 1.17 10.60
C LEU A 35 1.92 0.77 11.44
N PRO A 36 3.15 1.11 11.02
CA PRO A 36 4.35 0.82 11.83
C PRO A 36 4.47 1.79 13.00
N ALA A 37 4.91 1.29 14.17
CA ALA A 37 5.06 2.11 15.38
C ALA A 37 6.06 3.27 15.21
N ASP A 38 7.17 3.03 14.50
CA ASP A 38 8.20 4.06 14.26
C ASP A 38 7.66 5.23 13.41
N VAL A 39 6.68 5.00 12.54
CA VAL A 39 6.01 6.07 11.78
C VAL A 39 5.18 6.95 12.70
N CYS A 40 4.48 6.36 13.67
CA CYS A 40 3.73 7.10 14.69
C CYS A 40 4.68 7.93 15.56
N GLU A 41 5.77 7.34 16.03
CA GLU A 41 6.76 8.00 16.88
C GLU A 41 7.37 9.23 16.17
N ARG A 42 7.78 9.07 14.90
CA ARG A 42 8.30 10.17 14.07
C ARG A 42 7.28 11.26 13.85
N TRP A 43 6.01 10.89 13.60
CA TRP A 43 4.93 11.87 13.48
C TRP A 43 4.75 12.66 14.78
N PHE A 44 4.62 11.98 15.92
CA PHE A 44 4.39 12.64 17.21
C PHE A 44 5.58 13.46 17.71
N ALA A 45 6.81 13.10 17.33
CA ALA A 45 7.99 13.92 17.59
C ALA A 45 7.87 15.32 16.95
N ARG A 46 7.18 15.42 15.81
CA ARG A 46 7.00 16.69 15.08
C ARG A 46 5.67 17.37 15.35
N TYR A 47 4.60 16.60 15.50
CA TYR A 47 3.21 17.05 15.62
C TYR A 47 2.53 16.39 16.84
N PRO A 48 3.00 16.66 18.07
CA PRO A 48 2.51 15.97 19.27
C PRO A 48 1.03 16.25 19.60
N HIS A 49 0.47 17.33 19.04
CA HIS A 49 -0.91 17.77 19.25
C HIS A 49 -1.88 17.29 18.16
N ILE A 50 -1.42 16.53 17.17
CA ILE A 50 -2.26 16.01 16.08
C ILE A 50 -2.36 14.50 16.21
N PRO A 51 -3.45 13.96 16.82
CA PRO A 51 -3.67 12.53 16.93
C PRO A 51 -3.67 11.83 15.57
N ILE A 52 -3.20 10.59 15.56
CA ILE A 52 -3.33 9.69 14.42
C ILE A 52 -4.57 8.83 14.64
N VAL A 53 -5.47 8.77 13.67
CA VAL A 53 -6.55 7.79 13.64
C VAL A 53 -6.10 6.64 12.74
N ASN A 54 -5.66 5.54 13.35
CA ASN A 54 -5.35 4.32 12.61
C ASN A 54 -6.66 3.59 12.31
N ALA A 55 -7.11 3.72 11.07
CA ALA A 55 -8.35 3.18 10.60
C ALA A 55 -8.13 1.89 9.82
N TYR A 56 -9.11 1.00 9.86
CA TYR A 56 -9.12 -0.23 9.09
C TYR A 56 -10.51 -0.50 8.59
N GLY A 57 -10.62 -0.81 7.30
CA GLY A 57 -11.71 -1.61 6.79
C GLY A 57 -11.52 -2.05 5.34
N PRO A 58 -12.28 -3.06 4.92
CA PRO A 58 -12.31 -3.52 3.54
C PRO A 58 -13.33 -2.70 2.73
N THR A 59 -13.09 -2.56 1.43
CA THR A 59 -14.01 -1.91 0.49
C THR A 59 -15.43 -2.50 0.55
N GLU A 60 -15.54 -3.80 0.81
CA GLU A 60 -16.80 -4.53 0.96
C GLU A 60 -17.63 -4.12 2.18
N CYS A 61 -17.08 -3.28 3.07
CA CYS A 61 -17.75 -2.82 4.30
C CYS A 61 -17.87 -1.29 4.38
N SER A 62 -17.88 -0.60 3.23
CA SER A 62 -18.04 0.87 3.14
C SER A 62 -16.90 1.66 3.82
N ASP A 63 -15.67 1.39 3.37
CA ASP A 63 -14.42 2.03 3.83
C ASP A 63 -13.94 1.49 5.18
N ASP A 64 -13.94 2.29 6.24
CA ASP A 64 -13.39 1.91 7.55
C ASP A 64 -14.46 1.37 8.51
N VAL A 65 -14.12 0.27 9.20
CA VAL A 65 -14.97 -0.43 10.17
C VAL A 65 -14.42 -0.37 11.59
N THR A 66 -13.16 0.03 11.75
CA THR A 66 -12.54 0.29 13.06
C THR A 66 -11.67 1.55 13.06
N HIS A 67 -11.59 2.20 14.22
CA HIS A 67 -10.69 3.33 14.48
C HIS A 67 -9.90 3.11 15.78
N ALA A 68 -8.58 3.30 15.73
CA ALA A 68 -7.74 3.54 16.92
C ALA A 68 -7.28 4.99 16.92
N VAL A 69 -7.66 5.75 17.95
CA VAL A 69 -7.14 7.10 18.16
C VAL A 69 -5.84 7.01 18.95
N LEU A 70 -4.74 7.37 18.32
CA LEU A 70 -3.39 7.30 18.86
C LEU A 70 -2.90 8.71 19.20
N THR A 71 -2.28 8.83 20.37
CA THR A 71 -1.64 10.04 20.88
C THR A 71 -0.19 9.73 21.24
N PRO A 72 0.65 10.73 21.56
CA PRO A 72 2.01 10.49 22.05
C PRO A 72 2.08 9.62 23.32
N HIS A 73 0.97 9.42 24.03
CA HIS A 73 0.87 8.62 25.25
C HIS A 73 0.29 7.23 25.01
N SER A 74 -0.10 6.89 23.78
CA SER A 74 -0.65 5.58 23.45
C SER A 74 0.40 4.47 23.52
N GLU A 75 0.04 3.34 24.10
CA GLU A 75 0.87 2.13 24.08
C GLU A 75 0.74 1.41 22.73
N LEU A 76 1.71 1.65 21.84
CA LEU A 76 1.70 1.09 20.48
C LEU A 76 1.95 -0.43 20.45
N GLY A 77 2.72 -0.97 21.41
CA GLY A 77 3.06 -2.40 21.46
C GLY A 77 3.86 -2.88 20.25
N ALA A 78 3.87 -4.21 20.01
CA ALA A 78 4.54 -4.81 18.86
C ALA A 78 3.75 -4.62 17.54
N ARG A 79 2.43 -4.39 17.64
CA ARG A 79 1.53 -4.15 16.51
C ARG A 79 0.63 -3.00 16.89
N VAL A 80 0.66 -1.93 16.09
CA VAL A 80 -0.23 -0.79 16.31
C VAL A 80 -1.68 -1.27 16.11
N PRO A 81 -2.56 -1.05 17.09
CA PRO A 81 -3.93 -1.55 17.01
C PRO A 81 -4.69 -0.89 15.87
N ILE A 82 -5.58 -1.65 15.24
CA ILE A 82 -6.56 -1.16 14.26
C ILE A 82 -7.83 -0.64 14.95
N GLY A 83 -7.92 -0.83 16.28
CA GLY A 83 -8.83 -0.08 17.14
C GLY A 83 -10.16 -0.76 17.42
N ARG A 84 -11.19 0.05 17.68
CA ARG A 84 -12.53 -0.41 18.06
C ARG A 84 -13.49 -0.23 16.91
N VAL A 85 -14.57 -1.00 16.94
CA VAL A 85 -15.66 -0.94 15.96
C VAL A 85 -16.26 0.46 15.87
N VAL A 86 -16.54 0.91 14.65
CA VAL A 86 -17.30 2.16 14.40
C VAL A 86 -18.80 1.95 14.59
N ARG A 87 -19.57 3.05 14.66
CA ARG A 87 -21.03 2.97 14.85
C ARG A 87 -21.71 2.15 13.76
N ASN A 88 -22.86 1.56 14.11
CA ASN A 88 -23.71 0.74 13.22
C ASN A 88 -23.01 -0.48 12.57
N THR A 89 -21.83 -0.84 13.08
CA THR A 89 -21.03 -1.98 12.65
C THR A 89 -20.89 -2.98 13.80
N ARG A 90 -20.79 -4.26 13.46
CA ARG A 90 -20.50 -5.35 14.40
C ARG A 90 -19.29 -6.11 13.88
N LEU A 91 -18.41 -6.51 14.79
CA LEU A 91 -17.23 -7.29 14.47
C LEU A 91 -17.27 -8.60 15.23
N TYR A 92 -16.94 -9.69 14.54
CA TYR A 92 -16.81 -11.00 15.14
C TYR A 92 -15.42 -11.55 14.82
N VAL A 93 -14.74 -12.06 15.85
CA VAL A 93 -13.49 -12.80 15.67
C VAL A 93 -13.81 -14.27 15.90
N LEU A 94 -13.74 -15.04 14.82
CA LEU A 94 -14.28 -16.39 14.76
C LEU A 94 -13.19 -17.44 14.50
N ASP A 95 -13.43 -18.66 14.97
CA ASP A 95 -12.65 -19.84 14.57
C ASP A 95 -13.19 -20.47 13.27
N ASP A 96 -12.54 -21.53 12.80
CA ASP A 96 -12.90 -22.25 11.57
C ASP A 96 -14.31 -22.87 11.59
N TYR A 97 -14.95 -22.94 12.77
CA TYR A 97 -16.30 -23.46 12.97
C TYR A 97 -17.33 -22.34 13.20
N LEU A 98 -16.96 -21.08 12.91
CA LEU A 98 -17.79 -19.88 13.11
C LEU A 98 -18.20 -19.64 14.57
N ARG A 99 -17.35 -20.03 15.53
CA ARG A 99 -17.56 -19.75 16.96
C ARG A 99 -16.71 -18.57 17.39
N LEU A 100 -17.27 -17.73 18.26
CA LEU A 100 -16.53 -16.61 18.87
C LEU A 100 -15.32 -17.14 19.64
N VAL A 101 -14.14 -16.55 19.38
CA VAL A 101 -12.93 -16.85 20.13
C VAL A 101 -12.81 -15.97 21.37
N PRO A 102 -12.18 -16.43 22.47
CA PRO A 102 -11.91 -15.60 23.63
C PRO A 102 -10.97 -14.42 23.32
N VAL A 103 -11.07 -13.35 24.11
CA VAL A 103 -10.09 -12.24 24.08
C VAL A 103 -8.67 -12.78 24.22
N GLY A 104 -7.73 -12.24 23.44
CA GLY A 104 -6.35 -12.70 23.35
C GLY A 104 -6.12 -13.91 22.43
N THR A 105 -7.17 -14.53 21.90
CA THR A 105 -7.05 -15.66 20.96
C THR A 105 -7.14 -15.17 19.51
N PRO A 106 -6.19 -15.56 18.62
CA PRO A 106 -6.28 -15.26 17.21
C PRO A 106 -7.48 -15.93 16.53
N GLY A 107 -8.21 -15.19 15.69
CA GLY A 107 -9.28 -15.73 14.83
C GLY A 107 -9.45 -14.90 13.56
N GLU A 108 -10.34 -15.34 12.68
CA GLU A 108 -10.69 -14.62 11.45
C GLU A 108 -11.71 -13.51 11.75
N LEU A 109 -11.50 -12.32 11.19
CA LEU A 109 -12.40 -11.18 11.36
C LEU A 109 -13.58 -11.26 10.38
N TYR A 110 -14.78 -11.07 10.91
CA TYR A 110 -16.03 -10.91 10.15
C TYR A 110 -16.66 -9.57 10.51
N VAL A 111 -17.29 -8.93 9.52
CA VAL A 111 -17.95 -7.63 9.68
C VAL A 111 -19.43 -7.78 9.37
N ALA A 112 -20.30 -7.29 10.25
CA ALA A 112 -21.73 -7.20 10.04
C ALA A 112 -22.24 -5.77 10.28
N GLY A 113 -23.50 -5.51 9.94
CA GLY A 113 -24.14 -4.21 10.12
C GLY A 113 -24.32 -3.42 8.82
N THR A 114 -24.64 -2.14 8.93
CA THR A 114 -25.15 -1.32 7.82
C THR A 114 -24.11 -1.09 6.73
N GLY A 115 -22.82 -1.13 7.07
CA GLY A 115 -21.71 -0.93 6.13
C GLY A 115 -21.49 -2.09 5.16
N VAL A 116 -22.04 -3.29 5.43
CA VAL A 116 -21.81 -4.48 4.61
C VAL A 116 -22.42 -4.33 3.21
N GLY A 117 -21.57 -4.46 2.20
CA GLY A 117 -21.93 -4.31 0.81
C GLY A 117 -22.96 -5.32 0.30
N ARG A 118 -23.57 -5.00 -0.84
CA ARG A 118 -24.54 -5.89 -1.49
C ARG A 118 -23.90 -7.19 -2.00
N GLY A 119 -22.66 -7.11 -2.45
CA GLY A 119 -21.92 -8.21 -3.06
C GLY A 119 -21.00 -7.72 -4.17
N TYR A 120 -20.42 -8.66 -4.91
CA TYR A 120 -19.60 -8.38 -6.07
C TYR A 120 -20.47 -8.28 -7.33
N LEU A 121 -20.23 -7.24 -8.13
CA LEU A 121 -21.02 -6.95 -9.33
C LEU A 121 -20.87 -8.08 -10.36
N GLY A 122 -21.98 -8.72 -10.73
CA GLY A 122 -22.00 -9.79 -11.75
C GLY A 122 -21.37 -11.11 -11.29
N ASP A 123 -21.00 -11.25 -10.01
CA ASP A 123 -20.32 -12.43 -9.49
C ASP A 123 -21.06 -12.99 -8.25
N PRO A 124 -22.17 -13.72 -8.46
CA PRO A 124 -22.92 -14.32 -7.36
C PRO A 124 -22.14 -15.43 -6.64
N GLY A 125 -21.22 -16.11 -7.33
CA GLY A 125 -20.40 -17.17 -6.75
C GLY A 125 -19.45 -16.62 -5.68
N ARG A 126 -18.66 -15.61 -6.03
CA ARG A 126 -17.79 -14.92 -5.07
C ARG A 126 -18.59 -14.23 -3.98
N THR A 127 -19.74 -13.66 -4.33
CA THR A 127 -20.63 -13.03 -3.34
C THR A 127 -21.09 -14.03 -2.28
N ALA A 128 -21.53 -15.23 -2.68
CA ALA A 128 -22.05 -16.23 -1.75
C ALA A 128 -21.00 -16.79 -0.78
N VAL A 129 -19.72 -16.87 -1.21
CA VAL A 129 -18.65 -17.39 -0.34
C VAL A 129 -18.07 -16.33 0.59
N THR A 130 -18.21 -15.05 0.27
CA THR A 130 -17.63 -13.95 1.07
C THR A 130 -18.67 -13.20 1.92
N PHE A 131 -19.90 -13.04 1.42
CA PHE A 131 -21.02 -12.42 2.14
C PHE A 131 -21.96 -13.51 2.66
N VAL A 132 -21.60 -14.08 3.80
CA VAL A 132 -22.25 -15.25 4.40
C VAL A 132 -23.39 -14.84 5.35
N ALA A 133 -24.22 -15.78 5.76
CA ALA A 133 -25.24 -15.54 6.77
C ALA A 133 -24.59 -15.16 8.11
N ASP A 134 -25.16 -14.19 8.81
CA ASP A 134 -24.75 -13.81 10.17
C ASP A 134 -25.52 -14.64 11.20
N PRO A 135 -24.90 -15.61 11.89
CA PRO A 135 -25.58 -16.43 12.89
C PRO A 135 -25.83 -15.69 14.23
N PHE A 136 -25.25 -14.51 14.41
CA PHE A 136 -25.36 -13.69 15.61
C PHE A 136 -26.32 -12.51 15.45
N GLY A 137 -26.66 -12.18 14.20
CA GLY A 137 -27.60 -11.13 13.82
C GLY A 137 -29.05 -11.58 13.81
N ALA A 138 -29.92 -10.68 13.33
CA ALA A 138 -31.31 -10.99 13.06
C ALA A 138 -31.46 -11.93 11.84
N VAL A 139 -32.60 -12.61 11.74
CA VAL A 139 -32.89 -13.52 10.63
C VAL A 139 -32.75 -12.79 9.28
N GLY A 140 -31.91 -13.33 8.41
CA GLY A 140 -31.64 -12.79 7.07
C GLY A 140 -30.52 -11.75 7.00
N GLU A 141 -29.91 -11.37 8.13
CA GLU A 141 -28.70 -10.57 8.13
C GLU A 141 -27.49 -11.35 7.58
N ARG A 142 -26.52 -10.60 7.07
CA ARG A 142 -25.29 -11.12 6.48
C ARG A 142 -24.09 -10.51 7.15
N MET A 143 -22.99 -11.24 7.11
CA MET A 143 -21.66 -10.77 7.50
C MET A 143 -20.68 -10.97 6.34
N TYR A 144 -19.70 -10.07 6.24
CA TYR A 144 -18.59 -10.15 5.31
C TYR A 144 -17.40 -10.86 5.98
N ARG A 145 -16.91 -11.91 5.33
CA ARG A 145 -15.69 -12.64 5.69
C ARG A 145 -14.47 -11.88 5.17
N THR A 146 -13.66 -11.31 6.06
CA THR A 146 -12.56 -10.41 5.63
C THR A 146 -11.36 -11.15 5.03
N GLY A 147 -11.13 -12.39 5.45
CA GLY A 147 -9.87 -13.11 5.21
C GLY A 147 -8.70 -12.58 6.05
N ASP A 148 -8.93 -11.66 6.99
CA ASP A 148 -7.91 -11.12 7.90
C ASP A 148 -7.96 -11.86 9.23
N ARG A 149 -6.78 -12.23 9.74
CA ARG A 149 -6.62 -12.80 11.07
C ARG A 149 -6.25 -11.70 12.06
N VAL A 150 -6.99 -11.64 13.16
CA VAL A 150 -6.86 -10.59 14.18
C VAL A 150 -6.87 -11.18 15.59
N VAL A 151 -6.54 -10.36 16.57
CA VAL A 151 -6.72 -10.67 17.99
C VAL A 151 -7.36 -9.49 18.72
N HIS A 152 -8.34 -9.78 19.58
CA HIS A 152 -8.87 -8.79 20.53
C HIS A 152 -7.92 -8.64 21.71
N ARG A 153 -7.52 -7.40 21.99
CA ARG A 153 -6.81 -7.02 23.21
C ARG A 153 -7.77 -6.96 24.40
N PRO A 154 -7.27 -7.12 25.64
CA PRO A 154 -8.06 -6.93 26.87
C PRO A 154 -8.67 -5.54 27.00
N ASP A 155 -8.01 -4.52 26.45
CA ASP A 155 -8.55 -3.17 26.41
C ASP A 155 -9.73 -3.03 25.43
N GLY A 156 -10.01 -4.03 24.59
CA GLY A 156 -11.09 -4.07 23.60
C GLY A 156 -10.71 -3.50 22.22
N GLN A 157 -9.45 -3.14 22.00
CA GLN A 157 -8.93 -2.85 20.66
C GLN A 157 -8.62 -4.14 19.89
N LEU A 158 -8.61 -4.05 18.57
CA LEU A 158 -8.18 -5.13 17.67
C LEU A 158 -6.75 -4.91 17.20
N GLU A 159 -5.98 -5.99 17.08
CA GLU A 159 -4.68 -6.02 16.40
C GLU A 159 -4.76 -6.90 15.15
N PHE A 160 -4.28 -6.36 14.03
CA PHE A 160 -4.13 -7.11 12.79
C PHE A 160 -2.89 -8.02 12.85
N LEU A 161 -3.05 -9.31 12.52
CA LEU A 161 -1.96 -10.27 12.52
C LEU A 161 -1.43 -10.52 11.10
N GLU A 162 -2.30 -10.99 10.21
CA GLU A 162 -1.98 -11.42 8.86
C GLU A 162 -3.23 -11.58 8.00
N ARG A 163 -3.06 -11.77 6.68
CA ARG A 163 -4.11 -12.29 5.79
C ARG A 163 -4.03 -13.81 5.73
N LEU A 164 -5.19 -14.46 5.68
CA LEU A 164 -5.32 -15.90 5.50
C LEU A 164 -5.14 -16.34 4.03
N ASP A 165 -5.45 -15.44 3.09
CA ASP A 165 -5.26 -15.68 1.66
C ASP A 165 -3.94 -15.09 1.14
N HIS A 166 -3.72 -15.18 -0.18
CA HIS A 166 -2.52 -14.66 -0.85
C HIS A 166 -2.61 -13.18 -1.21
N GLN A 167 -3.63 -12.48 -0.71
CA GLN A 167 -3.80 -11.08 -1.00
C GLN A 167 -2.79 -10.25 -0.24
N VAL A 168 -2.27 -9.21 -0.89
CA VAL A 168 -1.27 -8.32 -0.28
C VAL A 168 -1.71 -6.87 -0.41
N LYS A 169 -1.37 -6.08 0.61
CA LYS A 169 -1.43 -4.63 0.57
C LYS A 169 -0.03 -4.11 0.27
N ILE A 170 0.14 -3.44 -0.87
CA ILE A 170 1.40 -2.81 -1.28
C ILE A 170 1.11 -1.35 -1.59
N ARG A 171 1.70 -0.46 -0.80
CA ARG A 171 1.55 1.00 -0.92
C ARG A 171 0.07 1.42 -0.90
N GLY A 172 -0.72 0.79 -0.03
CA GLY A 172 -2.15 1.01 0.14
C GLY A 172 -3.04 0.44 -0.95
N ARG A 173 -2.47 -0.29 -1.92
CA ARG A 173 -3.23 -0.97 -2.96
C ARG A 173 -3.43 -2.42 -2.59
N ARG A 174 -4.67 -2.87 -2.65
CA ARG A 174 -5.07 -4.26 -2.45
C ARG A 174 -4.82 -5.02 -3.76
N ILE A 175 -3.87 -5.95 -3.74
CA ILE A 175 -3.41 -6.69 -4.93
C ILE A 175 -3.68 -8.18 -4.70
N GLU A 176 -4.40 -8.78 -5.65
CA GLU A 176 -4.60 -10.23 -5.71
C GLU A 176 -3.44 -10.86 -6.49
N LEU A 177 -2.53 -11.54 -5.79
CA LEU A 177 -1.37 -12.16 -6.46
C LEU A 177 -1.79 -13.20 -7.50
N GLY A 178 -2.91 -13.89 -7.26
CA GLY A 178 -3.49 -14.85 -8.20
C GLY A 178 -3.94 -14.23 -9.53
N GLU A 179 -4.32 -12.94 -9.56
CA GLU A 179 -4.68 -12.23 -10.79
C GLU A 179 -3.46 -12.06 -11.70
N ILE A 180 -2.34 -11.63 -11.11
CA ILE A 180 -1.05 -11.50 -11.81
C ILE A 180 -0.59 -12.87 -12.32
N GLU A 181 -0.68 -13.90 -11.49
CA GLU A 181 -0.33 -15.27 -11.87
C GLU A 181 -1.23 -15.81 -13.00
N ALA A 182 -2.53 -15.48 -13.00
CA ALA A 182 -3.45 -15.91 -14.05
C ALA A 182 -3.07 -15.33 -15.43
N VAL A 183 -2.69 -14.05 -15.47
CA VAL A 183 -2.19 -13.43 -16.71
C VAL A 183 -0.85 -14.05 -17.12
N LEU A 184 0.08 -14.28 -16.19
CA LEU A 184 1.36 -14.93 -16.47
C LEU A 184 1.19 -16.35 -17.02
N ARG A 185 0.24 -17.15 -16.51
CA ARG A 185 -0.06 -18.49 -17.01
C ARG A 185 -0.58 -18.50 -18.45
N ALA A 186 -1.14 -17.39 -18.93
CA ALA A 186 -1.62 -17.26 -20.31
C ALA A 186 -0.49 -16.89 -21.29
N VAL A 187 0.70 -16.53 -20.80
CA VAL A 187 1.85 -16.16 -21.64
C VAL A 187 2.47 -17.41 -22.28
N GLY A 188 2.66 -17.36 -23.60
CA GLY A 188 3.28 -18.46 -24.35
C GLY A 188 4.69 -18.76 -23.83
N GLY A 189 4.94 -20.02 -23.46
CA GLY A 189 6.23 -20.47 -22.92
C GLY A 189 6.37 -20.37 -21.40
N VAL A 190 5.34 -19.90 -20.66
CA VAL A 190 5.28 -20.08 -19.21
C VAL A 190 4.62 -21.43 -18.92
N THR A 191 5.35 -22.34 -18.27
CA THR A 191 4.83 -23.65 -17.87
C THR A 191 4.32 -23.66 -16.43
N ASP A 192 4.91 -22.84 -15.56
CA ASP A 192 4.43 -22.60 -14.20
C ASP A 192 4.85 -21.20 -13.72
N THR A 193 4.13 -20.66 -12.74
CA THR A 193 4.41 -19.33 -12.20
C THR A 193 3.85 -19.11 -10.80
N ALA A 194 4.55 -18.27 -10.04
CA ALA A 194 4.10 -17.72 -8.78
C ALA A 194 4.45 -16.24 -8.71
N VAL A 195 3.70 -15.45 -7.95
CA VAL A 195 4.04 -14.05 -7.68
C VAL A 195 4.07 -13.85 -6.17
N GLN A 196 5.12 -13.22 -5.64
CA GLN A 196 5.26 -12.99 -4.20
C GLN A 196 5.51 -11.52 -3.89
N ALA A 197 4.94 -11.06 -2.77
CA ALA A 197 5.36 -9.81 -2.15
C ALA A 197 6.54 -10.08 -1.20
N VAL A 198 7.70 -9.52 -1.50
CA VAL A 198 8.92 -9.62 -0.66
C VAL A 198 9.25 -8.25 -0.05
N PRO A 199 9.78 -8.18 1.18
CA PRO A 199 10.29 -6.94 1.74
C PRO A 199 11.56 -6.47 1.00
N ASP A 200 11.69 -5.17 0.79
CA ASP A 200 12.93 -4.49 0.41
C ASP A 200 13.76 -4.12 1.65
N ASP A 201 14.96 -3.56 1.42
CA ASP A 201 15.91 -3.19 2.49
C ASP A 201 15.35 -2.15 3.47
N GLY A 202 14.30 -1.41 3.07
CA GLY A 202 13.58 -0.44 3.90
C GLY A 202 12.31 -0.98 4.54
N GLY A 203 12.06 -2.29 4.46
CA GLY A 203 10.85 -2.93 4.99
C GLY A 203 9.57 -2.71 4.17
N ARG A 204 9.66 -2.10 2.98
CA ARG A 204 8.53 -1.91 2.06
C ARG A 204 8.34 -3.19 1.24
N LYS A 205 7.09 -3.52 0.89
CA LYS A 205 6.80 -4.69 0.06
C LYS A 205 6.96 -4.36 -1.43
N ARG A 206 7.53 -5.29 -2.20
CA ARG A 206 7.60 -5.26 -3.67
C ARG A 206 7.18 -6.60 -4.26
N LEU A 207 6.72 -6.59 -5.50
CA LEU A 207 6.32 -7.80 -6.22
C LEU A 207 7.51 -8.41 -6.96
N VAL A 208 7.67 -9.73 -6.82
CA VAL A 208 8.58 -10.57 -7.62
C VAL A 208 7.76 -11.62 -8.35
N GLY A 209 7.96 -11.73 -9.67
CA GLY A 209 7.38 -12.77 -10.51
C GLY A 209 8.34 -13.93 -10.72
N TYR A 210 7.90 -15.16 -10.46
CA TYR A 210 8.67 -16.37 -10.71
C TYR A 210 8.13 -17.06 -11.95
N LEU A 211 9.00 -17.31 -12.92
CA LEU A 211 8.66 -17.94 -14.19
C LEU A 211 9.35 -19.30 -14.28
N VAL A 212 8.62 -20.31 -14.73
CA VAL A 212 9.17 -21.61 -15.13
C VAL A 212 8.84 -21.80 -16.61
N GLY A 213 9.83 -22.23 -17.40
CA GLY A 213 9.66 -22.46 -18.84
C GLY A 213 10.48 -21.49 -19.72
N PRO A 214 10.37 -21.61 -21.06
CA PRO A 214 11.19 -20.86 -22.00
C PRO A 214 10.78 -19.39 -22.24
N ALA A 215 9.69 -18.90 -21.63
CA ALA A 215 9.29 -17.49 -21.78
C ALA A 215 10.36 -16.54 -21.24
N THR A 216 10.60 -15.44 -21.95
CA THR A 216 11.51 -14.39 -21.48
C THR A 216 10.82 -13.46 -20.50
N VAL A 217 11.61 -12.84 -19.61
CA VAL A 217 11.12 -11.85 -18.64
C VAL A 217 10.46 -10.66 -19.36
N GLU A 218 11.02 -10.23 -20.48
CA GLU A 218 10.50 -9.11 -21.26
C GLU A 218 9.12 -9.43 -21.83
N HIS A 219 8.93 -10.66 -22.35
CA HIS A 219 7.64 -11.09 -22.89
C HIS A 219 6.58 -11.18 -21.79
N ALA A 220 6.91 -11.77 -20.65
CA ALA A 220 6.03 -11.87 -19.50
C ALA A 220 5.64 -10.48 -18.95
N ARG A 221 6.61 -9.57 -18.82
CA ARG A 221 6.38 -8.19 -18.36
C ARG A 221 5.48 -7.42 -19.32
N ALA A 222 5.72 -7.53 -20.64
CA ALA A 222 4.91 -6.86 -21.65
C ALA A 222 3.45 -7.34 -21.60
N ALA A 223 3.23 -8.65 -21.53
CA ALA A 223 1.89 -9.22 -21.43
C ALA A 223 1.12 -8.74 -20.18
N LEU A 224 1.81 -8.61 -19.03
CA LEU A 224 1.20 -8.05 -17.83
C LEU A 224 0.85 -6.57 -17.99
N ALA A 225 1.74 -5.78 -18.58
CA ALA A 225 1.52 -4.34 -18.76
C ALA A 225 0.39 -4.02 -19.76
N GLU A 226 0.03 -4.94 -20.65
CA GLU A 226 -1.12 -4.79 -21.56
C GLU A 226 -2.48 -4.92 -20.87
N VAL A 227 -2.55 -5.73 -19.80
CA VAL A 227 -3.83 -6.14 -19.19
C VAL A 227 -4.00 -5.58 -17.78
N LEU A 228 -2.91 -5.49 -17.02
CA LEU A 228 -2.93 -5.10 -15.62
C LEU A 228 -2.45 -3.66 -15.45
N PRO A 229 -2.96 -2.95 -14.42
CA PRO A 229 -2.39 -1.68 -14.02
C PRO A 229 -0.89 -1.80 -13.67
N ASP A 230 -0.11 -0.75 -13.98
CA ASP A 230 1.36 -0.70 -13.76
C ASP A 230 1.81 -1.19 -12.36
N TYR A 231 1.02 -0.93 -11.31
CA TYR A 231 1.37 -1.28 -9.94
C TYR A 231 1.23 -2.78 -9.60
N MET A 232 0.56 -3.54 -10.46
CA MET A 232 0.43 -4.99 -10.35
C MET A 232 1.53 -5.72 -11.14
N VAL A 233 2.27 -5.02 -12.01
CA VAL A 233 3.36 -5.62 -12.78
C VAL A 233 4.59 -5.77 -11.88
N PRO A 234 5.13 -6.99 -11.65
CA PRO A 234 6.33 -7.18 -10.86
C PRO A 234 7.52 -6.41 -11.43
N ALA A 235 8.25 -5.70 -10.58
CA ALA A 235 9.47 -5.01 -11.00
C ALA A 235 10.60 -6.01 -11.27
N GLU A 236 10.64 -7.10 -10.51
CA GLU A 236 11.67 -8.13 -10.58
C GLU A 236 11.06 -9.46 -11.02
N PHE A 237 11.80 -10.19 -11.85
CA PHE A 237 11.45 -11.55 -12.24
C PHE A 237 12.62 -12.50 -12.01
N MET A 238 12.33 -13.74 -11.64
CA MET A 238 13.30 -14.82 -11.57
C MET A 238 12.81 -15.99 -12.41
N THR A 239 13.71 -16.55 -13.22
CA THR A 239 13.43 -17.83 -13.91
C THR A 239 13.91 -18.97 -13.02
N LEU A 240 13.04 -19.95 -12.79
CA LEU A 240 13.33 -21.14 -11.99
C LEU A 240 13.20 -22.39 -12.86
N GLU A 241 13.94 -23.45 -12.52
CA GLU A 241 13.76 -24.77 -13.14
C GLU A 241 12.40 -25.39 -12.76
N ALA A 242 11.96 -25.17 -11.53
CA ALA A 242 10.65 -25.57 -11.00
C ALA A 242 10.26 -24.70 -9.80
N LEU A 243 8.97 -24.58 -9.53
CA LEU A 243 8.50 -23.97 -8.28
C LEU A 243 8.74 -24.92 -7.10
N PRO A 244 9.22 -24.42 -5.94
CA PRO A 244 9.28 -25.22 -4.73
C PRO A 244 7.85 -25.58 -4.29
N LEU A 245 7.63 -26.83 -3.91
CA LEU A 245 6.34 -27.33 -3.46
C LEU A 245 6.42 -27.82 -2.01
N THR A 246 5.36 -27.59 -1.25
CA THR A 246 5.11 -28.22 0.05
C THR A 246 4.85 -29.72 -0.10
N ALA A 247 4.86 -30.47 1.00
CA ALA A 247 4.52 -31.91 1.01
C ALA A 247 3.12 -32.23 0.42
N ASN A 248 2.22 -31.23 0.37
CA ASN A 248 0.87 -31.36 -0.18
C ASN A 248 0.78 -30.92 -1.67
N GLY A 249 1.91 -30.67 -2.34
CA GLY A 249 1.95 -30.30 -3.76
C GLY A 249 1.54 -28.85 -4.06
N LYS A 250 1.33 -28.00 -3.04
CA LYS A 250 1.11 -26.55 -3.21
C LYS A 250 2.44 -25.81 -3.25
N VAL A 251 2.51 -24.68 -3.97
CA VAL A 251 3.70 -23.81 -3.99
C VAL A 251 4.13 -23.41 -2.58
N ASP A 252 5.37 -23.71 -2.22
CA ASP A 252 6.00 -23.27 -0.98
C ASP A 252 6.60 -21.88 -1.17
N ARG A 253 5.77 -20.87 -0.94
CA ARG A 253 6.16 -19.46 -1.06
C ARG A 253 7.27 -19.05 -0.07
N LYS A 254 7.47 -19.79 1.02
CA LYS A 254 8.57 -19.49 1.98
C LYS A 254 9.91 -19.98 1.46
N ALA A 255 9.90 -20.97 0.56
CA ALA A 255 11.10 -21.51 -0.08
C ALA A 255 11.45 -20.82 -1.41
N LEU A 256 10.64 -19.84 -1.86
CA LEU A 256 10.96 -19.07 -3.05
C LEU A 256 12.21 -18.19 -2.82
N PRO A 257 13.16 -18.16 -3.76
CA PRO A 257 14.35 -17.34 -3.61
C PRO A 257 14.01 -15.85 -3.71
N VAL A 258 14.74 -15.01 -2.98
CA VAL A 258 14.60 -13.54 -3.05
C VAL A 258 15.70 -12.99 -3.95
N PRO A 259 15.40 -12.19 -4.98
CA PRO A 259 16.41 -11.58 -5.83
C PRO A 259 17.32 -10.64 -5.02
N ASP A 260 18.64 -10.78 -5.20
CA ASP A 260 19.62 -9.87 -4.62
C ASP A 260 19.75 -8.62 -5.50
N ARG A 261 19.55 -7.43 -4.93
CA ARG A 261 19.60 -6.16 -5.69
C ARG A 261 21.02 -5.73 -6.02
N ALA A 262 22.01 -6.22 -5.28
CA ALA A 262 23.42 -5.87 -5.47
C ALA A 262 24.02 -6.33 -6.81
N GLY A 263 23.25 -7.01 -7.66
CA GLY A 263 23.69 -7.53 -8.96
C GLY A 263 22.77 -7.20 -10.14
N VAL A 264 21.83 -6.25 -10.02
CA VAL A 264 21.04 -5.83 -11.19
C VAL A 264 22.00 -5.28 -12.23
N ALA A 265 22.14 -6.04 -13.32
CA ALA A 265 23.17 -5.89 -14.34
C ALA A 265 23.24 -4.46 -14.90
N ALA A 266 24.45 -4.07 -15.29
CA ALA A 266 24.77 -2.84 -16.01
C ALA A 266 23.68 -2.50 -17.02
N THR A 267 23.00 -1.38 -16.78
CA THR A 267 21.89 -0.93 -17.60
C THR A 267 22.39 -0.68 -19.03
N THR A 268 21.68 -1.23 -20.02
CA THR A 268 22.12 -1.20 -21.43
C THR A 268 21.76 0.11 -22.14
N GLY A 269 21.18 1.07 -21.41
CA GLY A 269 20.75 2.34 -21.96
C GLY A 269 21.89 3.32 -22.23
N ARG A 270 21.57 4.41 -22.91
CA ARG A 270 22.54 5.42 -23.31
C ARG A 270 22.99 6.27 -22.12
N ALA A 271 24.28 6.59 -22.07
CA ALA A 271 24.82 7.55 -21.09
C ALA A 271 24.15 8.96 -21.19
N PRO A 272 23.98 9.66 -20.06
CA PRO A 272 23.37 11.00 -20.04
C PRO A 272 24.26 12.05 -20.73
N ARG A 273 23.67 12.82 -21.64
CA ARG A 273 24.33 13.83 -22.48
C ARG A 273 24.17 15.24 -21.91
N THR A 274 23.01 15.58 -21.37
CA THR A 274 22.72 16.93 -20.87
C THR A 274 22.89 17.03 -19.35
N PRO A 275 23.08 18.24 -18.79
CA PRO A 275 23.08 18.44 -17.34
C PRO A 275 21.80 17.95 -16.66
N GLU A 276 20.65 18.12 -17.33
CA GLU A 276 19.34 17.71 -16.83
C GLU A 276 19.22 16.17 -16.81
N GLU A 277 19.66 15.49 -17.87
CA GLU A 277 19.73 14.02 -17.90
C GLU A 277 20.62 13.50 -16.76
N ARG A 278 21.79 14.10 -16.53
CA ARG A 278 22.70 13.71 -15.45
C ARG A 278 22.06 13.88 -14.07
N ALA A 279 21.38 15.00 -13.84
CA ALA A 279 20.69 15.26 -12.59
C ALA A 279 19.55 14.26 -12.33
N LEU A 280 18.77 13.92 -13.36
CA LEU A 280 17.69 12.95 -13.25
C LEU A 280 18.19 11.52 -13.07
N CYS A 281 19.26 11.12 -13.77
CA CYS A 281 19.91 9.82 -13.55
C CYS A 281 20.42 9.69 -12.11
N ALA A 282 21.08 10.72 -11.58
CA ALA A 282 21.53 10.73 -10.20
C ALA A 282 20.35 10.66 -9.20
N ALA A 283 19.27 11.39 -9.46
CA ALA A 283 18.07 11.34 -8.62
C ALA A 283 17.41 9.95 -8.62
N PHE A 284 17.34 9.29 -9.78
CA PHE A 284 16.82 7.92 -9.89
C PHE A 284 17.72 6.94 -9.13
N ALA A 285 19.03 6.98 -9.37
CA ALA A 285 20.00 6.11 -8.73
C ALA A 285 19.92 6.20 -7.21
N GLU A 286 19.89 7.43 -6.67
CA GLU A 286 19.79 7.66 -5.22
C GLU A 286 18.46 7.18 -4.63
N VAL A 287 17.33 7.46 -5.30
CA VAL A 287 16.00 7.08 -4.79
C VAL A 287 15.77 5.57 -4.86
N LEU A 288 16.29 4.92 -5.90
CA LEU A 288 16.14 3.49 -6.13
C LEU A 288 17.24 2.66 -5.46
N ASN A 289 18.24 3.32 -4.85
CA ASN A 289 19.42 2.70 -4.25
C ASN A 289 20.19 1.82 -5.26
N LEU A 290 20.51 2.41 -6.42
CA LEU A 290 21.26 1.78 -7.50
C LEU A 290 22.61 2.48 -7.69
N ASP A 291 23.64 1.73 -8.10
CA ASP A 291 24.96 2.29 -8.37
C ASP A 291 24.94 3.29 -9.53
N SER A 292 24.16 3.01 -10.57
CA SER A 292 24.03 3.88 -11.74
C SER A 292 22.71 3.68 -12.47
N VAL A 293 22.27 4.73 -13.17
CA VAL A 293 21.09 4.77 -14.04
C VAL A 293 21.47 5.50 -15.32
N THR A 294 21.03 5.00 -16.47
CA THR A 294 21.24 5.58 -17.79
C THR A 294 20.06 6.45 -18.21
N ALA A 295 20.23 7.23 -19.27
CA ALA A 295 19.23 8.20 -19.69
C ALA A 295 17.92 7.58 -20.20
N ASP A 296 17.97 6.33 -20.64
CA ASP A 296 16.83 5.63 -21.26
C ASP A 296 16.24 4.56 -20.34
N ASP A 297 16.72 4.43 -19.10
CA ASP A 297 16.18 3.47 -18.15
C ASP A 297 14.80 3.90 -17.66
N ASP A 298 13.84 2.96 -17.73
CA ASP A 298 12.49 3.17 -17.25
C ASP A 298 12.45 3.10 -15.71
N PHE A 299 11.97 4.17 -15.10
CA PHE A 299 11.87 4.34 -13.65
C PHE A 299 11.13 3.18 -12.97
N PHE A 300 10.03 2.72 -13.55
CA PHE A 300 9.17 1.69 -12.97
C PHE A 300 9.74 0.29 -13.25
N ALA A 301 10.39 0.10 -14.38
CA ALA A 301 11.15 -1.13 -14.66
C ALA A 301 12.31 -1.33 -13.69
N LEU A 302 12.93 -0.24 -13.24
CA LEU A 302 13.96 -0.24 -12.18
C LEU A 302 13.38 -0.38 -10.76
N GLY A 303 12.07 -0.59 -10.62
CA GLY A 303 11.41 -0.77 -9.32
C GLY A 303 10.91 0.52 -8.66
N GLY A 304 10.94 1.64 -9.38
CA GLY A 304 10.27 2.87 -9.01
C GLY A 304 8.75 2.73 -8.97
N ASP A 305 8.11 3.68 -8.28
CA ASP A 305 6.71 3.63 -7.92
C ASP A 305 6.14 5.03 -7.61
N SER A 306 4.85 5.12 -7.26
CA SER A 306 4.21 6.40 -6.95
C SER A 306 4.91 7.20 -5.85
N ILE A 307 5.37 6.54 -4.79
CA ILE A 307 6.03 7.17 -3.64
C ILE A 307 7.44 7.62 -4.00
N SER A 308 8.24 6.72 -4.59
CA SER A 308 9.58 7.07 -5.05
C SER A 308 9.55 8.15 -6.14
N SER A 309 8.49 8.22 -6.97
CA SER A 309 8.31 9.31 -7.94
C SER A 309 8.20 10.69 -7.27
N ILE A 310 7.59 10.79 -6.09
CA ILE A 310 7.50 12.03 -5.32
C ILE A 310 8.89 12.43 -4.81
N GLN A 311 9.68 11.45 -4.34
CA GLN A 311 11.05 11.69 -3.90
C GLN A 311 11.94 12.17 -5.06
N VAL A 312 11.82 11.55 -6.24
CA VAL A 312 12.50 11.99 -7.47
C VAL A 312 12.14 13.44 -7.81
N VAL A 313 10.85 13.80 -7.76
CA VAL A 313 10.40 15.19 -8.02
C VAL A 313 11.04 16.18 -7.04
N GLY A 314 11.09 15.85 -5.75
CA GLY A 314 11.75 16.67 -4.74
C GLY A 314 13.24 16.87 -5.00
N ARG A 315 13.95 15.80 -5.42
CA ARG A 315 15.38 15.85 -5.76
C ARG A 315 15.65 16.62 -7.05
N ALA A 316 14.85 16.38 -8.08
CA ALA A 316 14.91 17.12 -9.35
C ALA A 316 14.74 18.62 -9.12
N ARG A 317 13.80 19.02 -8.24
CA ARG A 317 13.61 20.42 -7.85
C ARG A 317 14.87 21.04 -7.25
N ARG A 318 15.60 20.33 -6.37
CA ARG A 318 16.88 20.82 -5.82
C ARG A 318 17.98 20.96 -6.88
N ALA A 319 17.90 20.16 -7.95
CA ALA A 319 18.76 20.30 -9.12
C ALA A 319 18.29 21.38 -10.12
N GLY A 320 17.30 22.19 -9.75
CA GLY A 320 16.77 23.27 -10.60
C GLY A 320 15.75 22.83 -11.65
N LEU A 321 15.26 21.59 -11.58
CA LEU A 321 14.31 21.03 -12.54
C LEU A 321 12.90 20.96 -11.95
N THR A 322 11.94 21.58 -12.60
CA THR A 322 10.52 21.41 -12.26
C THR A 322 9.89 20.33 -13.12
N ILE A 323 9.59 19.21 -12.47
CA ILE A 323 8.80 18.09 -13.00
C ILE A 323 7.68 17.77 -12.01
N THR A 324 6.62 17.13 -12.48
CA THR A 324 5.50 16.66 -11.63
C THR A 324 5.54 15.13 -11.49
N PRO A 325 4.89 14.54 -10.46
CA PRO A 325 4.73 13.08 -10.41
C PRO A 325 4.08 12.52 -11.68
N ARG A 326 3.12 13.26 -12.27
CA ARG A 326 2.49 12.90 -13.54
C ARG A 326 3.50 12.80 -14.69
N ASP A 327 4.50 13.67 -14.74
CA ASP A 327 5.56 13.58 -15.75
C ASP A 327 6.36 12.29 -15.61
N VAL A 328 6.66 11.86 -14.38
CA VAL A 328 7.36 10.59 -14.12
C VAL A 328 6.55 9.40 -14.65
N PHE A 329 5.24 9.36 -14.37
CA PHE A 329 4.35 8.30 -14.87
C PHE A 329 4.21 8.26 -16.39
N THR A 330 4.18 9.42 -17.03
CA THR A 330 3.90 9.50 -18.48
C THR A 330 5.16 9.37 -19.33
N ARG A 331 6.31 9.80 -18.82
CA ARG A 331 7.56 9.88 -19.59
C ARG A 331 8.56 8.79 -19.22
N LYS A 332 8.49 8.30 -17.98
CA LYS A 332 9.17 7.12 -17.42
C LYS A 332 10.71 7.12 -17.40
N THR A 333 11.40 7.79 -18.33
CA THR A 333 12.87 7.78 -18.43
C THR A 333 13.50 9.15 -18.12
N PRO A 334 14.77 9.22 -17.65
CA PRO A 334 15.47 10.47 -17.45
C PRO A 334 15.54 11.36 -18.70
N ALA A 335 15.76 10.80 -19.89
CA ALA A 335 15.81 11.55 -21.15
C ALA A 335 14.46 12.18 -21.49
N ALA A 336 13.37 11.42 -21.38
CA ALA A 336 12.04 11.93 -21.66
C ALA A 336 11.59 12.98 -20.63
N LEU A 337 11.97 12.81 -19.37
CA LEU A 337 11.78 13.78 -18.29
C LEU A 337 12.61 15.05 -18.48
N ALA A 338 13.86 14.95 -18.92
CA ALA A 338 14.71 16.10 -19.21
C ALA A 338 14.09 16.97 -20.32
N ALA A 339 13.53 16.34 -21.36
CA ALA A 339 12.79 17.04 -22.41
C ALA A 339 11.48 17.69 -21.93
N ALA A 340 10.98 17.30 -20.76
CA ALA A 340 9.79 17.87 -20.10
C ALA A 340 10.09 19.07 -19.21
N ALA A 341 11.28 19.02 -18.62
CA ALA A 341 11.58 19.76 -17.43
C ALA A 341 11.55 21.24 -17.73
N ARG A 342 10.90 21.99 -16.84
CA ARG A 342 10.94 23.45 -16.88
C ARG A 342 12.04 23.93 -15.92
N PRO A 343 12.71 25.06 -16.21
CA PRO A 343 13.54 25.72 -15.21
C PRO A 343 12.71 25.97 -13.95
N ALA A 344 13.29 25.74 -12.77
CA ALA A 344 12.65 26.07 -11.51
C ALA A 344 12.26 27.54 -11.46
N ALA A 345 10.96 27.82 -11.60
CA ALA A 345 10.37 29.10 -11.24
C ALA A 345 10.18 29.14 -9.71
N GLU A 346 10.13 30.34 -9.14
CA GLU A 346 9.76 30.55 -7.73
C GLU A 346 8.51 29.75 -7.37
N PRO A 347 8.42 29.21 -6.13
CA PRO A 347 7.32 28.37 -5.73
C PRO A 347 5.99 29.09 -5.97
N ALA A 348 5.16 28.52 -6.85
CA ALA A 348 3.77 28.93 -6.91
C ALA A 348 3.18 28.74 -5.51
N PRO A 349 2.49 29.75 -4.94
CA PRO A 349 1.88 29.62 -3.63
C PRO A 349 0.98 28.38 -3.64
N ALA A 350 0.97 27.65 -2.53
CA ALA A 350 0.03 26.55 -2.35
C ALA A 350 -1.39 27.05 -2.69
N PRO A 351 -2.23 26.26 -3.37
CA PRO A 351 -3.60 26.66 -3.64
C PRO A 351 -4.22 27.11 -2.32
N ALA A 352 -4.82 28.31 -2.33
CA ALA A 352 -5.45 28.85 -1.14
C ALA A 352 -6.49 27.83 -0.64
N VAL A 353 -6.27 27.31 0.56
CA VAL A 353 -7.28 26.52 1.25
C VAL A 353 -8.41 27.50 1.56
N SER A 354 -9.58 27.26 0.99
CA SER A 354 -10.75 28.04 1.34
C SER A 354 -11.14 27.70 2.78
N ASP A 355 -11.29 28.72 3.62
CA ASP A 355 -11.89 28.55 4.96
C ASP A 355 -13.39 28.22 4.89
N GLN A 356 -13.97 28.19 3.68
CA GLN A 356 -15.33 27.71 3.52
C GLN A 356 -15.38 26.19 3.64
N PRO A 357 -16.23 25.65 4.52
CA PRO A 357 -16.39 24.22 4.66
C PRO A 357 -16.84 23.61 3.33
N LEU A 358 -16.18 22.53 2.91
CA LEU A 358 -16.56 21.77 1.72
C LEU A 358 -17.99 21.19 1.84
N VAL A 359 -18.38 20.90 3.08
CA VAL A 359 -19.72 20.47 3.47
C VAL A 359 -20.03 21.11 4.84
N SER A 360 -21.18 21.77 4.96
CA SER A 360 -21.67 22.26 6.25
C SER A 360 -22.38 21.14 7.00
N LEU A 361 -21.80 20.69 8.12
CA LEU A 361 -22.47 19.79 9.05
C LEU A 361 -23.40 20.61 9.97
N SER A 362 -24.53 20.02 10.33
CA SER A 362 -25.40 20.52 11.38
C SER A 362 -24.73 20.44 12.75
N GLN A 363 -25.24 21.20 13.72
CA GLN A 363 -24.77 21.12 15.11
C GLN A 363 -24.97 19.73 15.72
N GLU A 364 -25.96 18.99 15.25
CA GLU A 364 -26.25 17.62 15.69
C GLU A 364 -25.20 16.65 15.13
N GLU A 365 -24.85 16.75 13.85
CA GLU A 365 -23.77 15.96 13.23
C GLU A 365 -22.40 16.30 13.83
N LEU A 366 -22.14 17.57 14.16
CA LEU A 366 -20.92 17.97 14.86
C LEU A 366 -20.85 17.41 16.27
N ALA A 367 -21.96 17.45 17.03
CA ALA A 367 -22.03 16.86 18.36
C ALA A 367 -21.84 15.34 18.32
N GLU A 368 -22.33 14.67 17.28
CA GLU A 368 -22.08 13.24 17.06
C GLU A 368 -20.60 12.93 16.83
N PHE A 369 -19.87 13.79 16.11
CA PHE A 369 -18.42 13.69 15.90
C PHE A 369 -17.62 13.93 17.20
N ASP A 370 -18.01 14.93 18.00
CA ASP A 370 -17.34 15.24 19.27
C ASP A 370 -17.50 14.09 20.29
N LEU A 371 -18.61 13.32 20.22
CA LEU A 371 -18.79 12.09 21.01
C LEU A 371 -17.91 10.91 20.55
N GLU A 372 -17.34 10.96 19.34
CA GLU A 372 -16.53 9.89 18.76
C GLU A 372 -15.01 10.13 18.93
N PHE A 373 -14.59 11.39 19.09
CA PHE A 373 -13.18 11.80 19.18
C PHE A 373 -12.86 12.80 20.31
N GLY A 374 -13.83 13.21 21.12
CA GLY A 374 -13.63 14.07 22.29
C GLY A 374 -13.16 13.29 23.52
N GLU A 375 -12.33 13.93 24.34
CA GLU A 375 -11.87 13.43 25.66
C GLU A 375 -13.01 13.07 26.62
#